data_AF-A0A016V7L6-F1
#
_entry.id   AF-A0A016V7L6-F1
#
_cell.length_a   1.000
_cell.length_b   1.000
_cell.length_c   1.000
_cell.angle_alpha   90.00
_cell.angle_beta   90.00
_cell.angle_gamma   90.00
#
_symmetry.space_group_name_H-M   'P 1'
#
loop_
_entity.id
_entity.type
_entity.pdbx_description
1 polymer ?
#
loop_
_entity_poly.entity_id
_entity_poly.type
_entity_poly.pdbx_seq_one_letter_code
_entity_poly.pdbx_strand_id
1 'polypeptide(L)'
;MVAGEHSKITLNTKNVFIEATATDLQKAIVVLDTVVTMFSQYCEKPFTIEPVEVIYEQEKQSRKEVYPVLSCREIMVRVSEINTKIGFQLDARTMATLLTRMSLKAETVNENTLKVTIPPTRHDILHECDVAEDVGVAYGFNKLVRRLPESNTVAEAFPLNKLSDLLRGEVAAAGWTEALNFALCSREDISTRLRDENALDHAVHISNPKTLEFQVARSSLLPGLLKTISSNRDMPLPLKLFELQDVILKDSTSDVGARNERRLGAVFYNKTAGFEVVHGFLDRVMRLLDVKPAKDGSGYYIRACDNPTFFPGRCASIIGPGNQTVGVLGVLHPEVITAFGLTLPCCAIEINIEYFL
;
A
#
# COMPACT_ATOMS: atom_id res chain seq x y z
N MET A 1 21.39 27.45 -4.31
CA MET A 1 21.24 28.55 -5.29
C MET A 1 20.62 29.73 -4.57
N VAL A 2 21.21 30.91 -4.67
CA VAL A 2 20.73 32.15 -4.04
C VAL A 2 20.63 33.20 -5.14
N ALA A 3 19.55 33.97 -5.15
CA ALA A 3 19.39 35.11 -6.06
C ALA A 3 20.39 36.23 -5.69
N GLY A 4 20.70 37.12 -6.64
CA GLY A 4 21.63 38.21 -6.41
C GLY A 4 21.12 39.26 -5.42
N GLU A 5 21.97 39.76 -4.52
CA GLU A 5 21.59 40.83 -3.55
C GLU A 5 21.24 42.15 -4.26
N HIS A 6 21.83 42.41 -5.44
CA HIS A 6 21.57 43.63 -6.20
C HIS A 6 20.13 43.73 -6.74
N SER A 7 19.53 42.61 -7.16
CA SER A 7 18.18 42.56 -7.73
C SER A 7 17.10 42.23 -6.69
N LYS A 8 17.43 42.41 -5.41
CA LYS A 8 16.53 42.09 -4.30
C LYS A 8 15.27 42.95 -4.32
N ILE A 9 14.12 42.29 -4.26
CA ILE A 9 12.82 42.95 -4.17
C ILE A 9 12.65 43.51 -2.73
N THR A 10 12.23 44.76 -2.62
CA THR A 10 11.95 45.44 -1.35
C THR A 10 10.54 46.05 -1.39
N LEU A 11 10.05 46.55 -0.25
CA LEU A 11 8.75 47.24 -0.19
C LEU A 11 8.67 48.51 -1.06
N ASN A 12 9.82 49.05 -1.48
CA ASN A 12 9.91 50.22 -2.35
C ASN A 12 10.03 49.86 -3.84
N THR A 13 10.11 48.57 -4.18
CA THR A 13 10.23 48.12 -5.58
C THR A 13 8.95 48.45 -6.36
N LYS A 14 9.10 49.13 -7.50
CA LYS A 14 7.98 49.56 -8.35
C LYS A 14 7.60 48.54 -9.43
N ASN A 15 8.61 48.06 -10.16
CA ASN A 15 8.45 47.11 -11.25
C ASN A 15 9.21 45.83 -10.89
N VAL A 16 8.62 44.67 -11.19
CA VAL A 16 9.20 43.36 -10.88
C VAL A 16 9.36 42.58 -12.18
N PHE A 17 10.58 42.12 -12.45
CA PHE A 17 10.87 41.15 -13.50
C PHE A 17 10.83 39.73 -12.90
N ILE A 18 10.11 38.83 -13.55
CA ILE A 18 9.93 37.45 -13.06
C ILE A 18 10.52 36.51 -14.10
N GLU A 19 11.47 35.69 -13.68
CA GLU A 19 12.01 34.58 -14.47
C GLU A 19 11.62 33.24 -13.86
N ALA A 20 11.41 32.24 -14.72
CA ALA A 20 11.18 30.86 -14.32
C ALA A 20 12.02 29.94 -15.21
N THR A 21 13.03 29.29 -14.63
CA THR A 21 13.85 28.29 -15.31
C THR A 21 13.47 26.90 -14.83
N ALA A 22 13.21 25.99 -15.77
CA ALA A 22 12.85 24.60 -15.46
C ALA A 22 13.27 23.64 -16.57
N THR A 23 13.41 22.37 -16.23
CA THR A 23 13.58 21.28 -17.20
C THR A 23 12.27 20.94 -17.92
N ASP A 24 11.13 21.34 -17.36
CA ASP A 24 9.78 21.16 -17.92
C ASP A 24 9.20 22.53 -18.27
N LEU A 25 9.12 22.82 -19.56
CA LEU A 25 8.64 24.10 -20.08
C LEU A 25 7.18 24.37 -19.71
N GLN A 26 6.31 23.36 -19.74
CA GLN A 26 4.89 23.54 -19.41
C GLN A 26 4.74 23.95 -17.95
N LYS A 27 5.49 23.33 -17.04
CA LYS A 27 5.47 23.72 -15.62
C LYS A 27 6.03 25.13 -15.40
N ALA A 28 7.08 25.53 -16.12
CA ALA A 28 7.60 26.90 -16.04
C ALA A 28 6.54 27.92 -16.48
N ILE A 29 5.83 27.65 -17.57
CA ILE A 29 4.73 28.50 -18.06
C ILE A 29 3.62 28.57 -17.01
N VAL A 30 3.18 27.45 -16.45
CA VAL A 30 2.16 27.39 -15.39
C VAL A 30 2.56 28.22 -14.18
N VAL A 31 3.81 28.09 -13.71
CA VAL A 31 4.33 28.86 -12.57
C VAL A 31 4.34 30.34 -12.90
N LEU A 32 4.85 30.72 -14.07
CA LEU A 32 4.90 32.11 -14.50
C LEU A 32 3.48 32.70 -14.58
N ASP A 33 2.58 32.07 -15.33
CA ASP A 33 1.18 32.47 -15.50
C ASP A 33 0.46 32.57 -14.14
N THR A 34 0.69 31.63 -13.22
CA THR A 34 0.11 31.69 -11.86
C THR A 34 0.61 32.90 -11.08
N VAL A 35 1.92 33.13 -11.03
CA VAL A 35 2.49 34.24 -10.26
C VAL A 35 2.04 35.58 -10.83
N VAL A 36 2.14 35.78 -12.14
CA VAL A 36 1.76 37.05 -12.78
C VAL A 36 0.26 37.32 -12.63
N THR A 37 -0.61 36.32 -12.82
CA THR A 37 -2.06 36.51 -12.69
C THR A 37 -2.46 36.83 -11.25
N MET A 38 -1.86 36.18 -10.24
CA MET A 38 -2.15 36.43 -8.83
C MET A 38 -1.76 37.84 -8.37
N PHE A 39 -0.58 38.32 -8.76
CA PHE A 39 -0.05 39.61 -8.29
C PHE A 39 -0.47 40.81 -9.17
N SER A 40 -0.90 40.57 -10.41
CA SER A 40 -1.32 41.64 -11.33
C SER A 40 -2.45 42.53 -10.81
N GLN A 41 -3.25 42.05 -9.84
CA GLN A 41 -4.30 42.84 -9.19
C GLN A 41 -3.74 44.05 -8.40
N TYR A 42 -2.47 44.01 -7.99
CA TYR A 42 -1.80 45.05 -7.20
C TYR A 42 -1.00 46.03 -8.07
N CYS A 43 -1.00 45.86 -9.39
CA CYS A 43 -0.38 46.79 -10.33
C CYS A 43 -1.17 48.11 -10.39
N GLU A 44 -0.49 49.21 -10.77
CA GLU A 44 -1.13 50.52 -10.97
C GLU A 44 -2.30 50.44 -11.96
N LYS A 45 -2.14 49.63 -13.02
CA LYS A 45 -3.24 49.16 -13.87
C LYS A 45 -3.57 47.71 -13.48
N PRO A 46 -4.65 47.45 -12.73
CA PRO A 46 -4.98 46.10 -12.27
C PRO A 46 -5.12 45.12 -13.44
N PHE A 47 -4.70 43.88 -13.22
CA PHE A 47 -4.78 42.77 -14.19
C PHE A 47 -4.07 43.04 -15.52
N THR A 48 -3.03 43.88 -15.50
CA THR A 48 -2.17 44.15 -16.66
C THR A 48 -0.77 43.63 -16.39
N ILE A 49 -0.19 42.92 -17.37
CA ILE A 49 1.16 42.34 -17.28
C ILE A 49 1.94 42.77 -18.53
N GLU A 50 3.18 43.20 -18.34
CA GLU A 50 4.07 43.55 -19.44
C GLU A 50 4.66 42.28 -20.09
N PRO A 51 4.48 42.06 -21.41
CA PRO A 51 4.99 40.88 -22.08
C PRO A 51 6.51 40.95 -22.28
N VAL A 52 7.18 39.81 -22.13
CA VAL A 52 8.63 39.65 -22.32
C VAL A 52 8.91 38.69 -23.47
N GLU A 53 9.77 39.09 -24.40
CA GLU A 53 10.29 38.22 -25.48
C GLU A 53 11.44 37.36 -24.95
N VAL A 54 11.28 36.05 -24.98
CA VAL A 54 12.32 35.06 -24.69
C VAL A 54 12.87 34.52 -26.00
N ILE A 55 14.19 34.60 -26.14
CA ILE A 55 14.92 34.16 -27.33
C ILE A 55 15.59 32.83 -27.03
N TYR A 56 15.17 31.79 -27.73
CA TYR A 56 15.79 30.48 -27.69
C TYR A 56 16.82 30.38 -28.82
N GLU A 57 18.10 30.27 -28.45
CA GLU A 57 19.19 30.05 -29.37
C GLU A 57 19.44 28.54 -29.53
N GLN A 58 18.98 27.95 -30.64
CA GLN A 58 19.40 26.61 -31.06
C GLN A 58 20.28 26.73 -32.32
N GLU A 59 21.26 25.84 -32.48
CA GLU A 59 22.36 25.91 -33.46
C GLU A 59 21.96 26.20 -34.92
N LYS A 60 20.69 26.02 -35.31
CA LYS A 60 20.21 26.23 -36.69
C LYS A 60 18.95 27.09 -36.83
N GLN A 61 18.25 27.43 -35.73
CA GLN A 61 17.05 28.27 -35.74
C GLN A 61 16.90 29.02 -34.42
N SER A 62 16.79 30.34 -34.47
CA SER A 62 16.39 31.16 -33.32
C SER A 62 14.86 31.17 -33.24
N ARG A 63 14.30 30.74 -32.10
CA ARG A 63 12.87 30.83 -31.81
C ARG A 63 12.64 31.96 -30.84
N LYS A 64 11.70 32.84 -31.15
CA LYS A 64 11.27 33.94 -30.28
C LYS A 64 9.86 33.66 -29.80
N GLU A 65 9.64 33.74 -28.50
CA GLU A 65 8.33 33.56 -27.88
C GLU A 65 8.05 34.68 -26.90
N VAL A 66 6.78 35.05 -26.77
CA VAL A 66 6.35 36.09 -25.85
C VAL A 66 5.64 35.44 -24.67
N TYR A 67 6.03 35.83 -23.47
CA TYR A 67 5.46 35.36 -22.21
C TYR A 67 4.98 36.54 -21.35
N PRO A 68 4.02 36.34 -20.44
CA PRO A 68 3.24 35.10 -20.20
C PRO A 68 2.27 34.78 -21.35
N VAL A 69 1.89 33.51 -21.50
CA VAL A 69 1.00 33.07 -22.61
C VAL A 69 -0.45 33.41 -22.29
N LEU A 70 -0.87 33.22 -21.03
CA LEU A 70 -2.22 33.54 -20.53
C LEU A 70 -3.36 32.96 -21.41
N SER A 71 -3.17 31.77 -21.94
CA SER A 71 -4.14 31.16 -22.85
C SER A 71 -5.42 30.77 -22.11
N CYS A 72 -6.56 31.27 -22.61
CA CYS A 72 -7.87 30.80 -22.21
C CYS A 72 -8.25 29.61 -23.10
N ARG A 73 -8.53 28.45 -22.47
CA ARG A 73 -8.95 27.25 -23.20
C ARG A 73 -10.46 27.17 -23.23
N GLU A 74 -11.01 26.62 -24.30
CA GLU A 74 -12.45 26.42 -24.41
C GLU A 74 -12.74 24.92 -24.44
N ILE A 75 -13.70 24.49 -23.62
CA ILE A 75 -14.19 23.11 -23.61
C ILE A 75 -15.71 23.13 -23.76
N MET A 76 -16.23 22.22 -24.56
CA MET A 76 -17.66 22.01 -24.75
C MET A 76 -18.09 20.81 -23.92
N VAL A 77 -19.03 20.98 -23.00
CA VAL A 77 -19.50 19.91 -22.11
C VAL A 77 -21.00 19.68 -22.26
N ARG A 78 -21.42 18.42 -22.09
CA ARG A 78 -22.84 18.06 -22.12
C ARG A 78 -23.46 18.04 -20.75
N VAL A 79 -24.58 18.75 -20.60
CA VAL A 79 -25.36 18.84 -19.34
C VAL A 79 -25.83 17.46 -18.90
N SER A 80 -26.31 16.64 -19.85
CA SER A 80 -26.73 15.26 -19.61
C SER A 80 -25.62 14.38 -19.01
N GLU A 81 -24.37 14.56 -19.44
CA GLU A 81 -23.25 13.75 -18.96
C GLU A 81 -22.83 14.15 -17.55
N ILE A 82 -22.78 15.45 -17.26
CA ILE A 82 -22.50 15.96 -15.91
C ILE A 82 -23.58 15.46 -14.94
N ASN A 83 -24.85 15.56 -15.33
CA ASN A 83 -25.97 15.03 -14.54
C ASN A 83 -25.83 13.52 -14.28
N THR A 84 -25.48 12.75 -15.30
CA THR A 84 -25.31 11.29 -15.17
C THR A 84 -24.11 10.91 -14.30
N LYS A 85 -22.97 11.59 -14.46
CA LYS A 85 -21.74 11.30 -13.71
C LYS A 85 -21.88 11.57 -12.22
N ILE A 86 -22.53 12.67 -11.85
CA ILE A 86 -22.62 13.10 -10.44
C ILE A 86 -23.94 12.67 -9.79
N GLY A 87 -24.97 12.41 -10.59
CA GLY A 87 -26.32 12.14 -10.10
C GLY A 87 -27.14 13.41 -9.86
N PHE A 88 -26.89 14.47 -10.65
CA PHE A 88 -27.64 15.72 -10.61
C PHE A 88 -28.89 15.69 -11.49
N GLN A 89 -29.80 16.62 -11.20
CA GLN A 89 -30.92 16.99 -12.07
C GLN A 89 -30.92 18.51 -12.23
N LEU A 90 -29.84 19.04 -12.80
CA LEU A 90 -29.66 20.47 -13.03
C LEU A 90 -29.88 20.81 -14.50
N ASP A 91 -30.45 21.99 -14.75
CA ASP A 91 -30.58 22.56 -16.08
C ASP A 91 -29.29 23.33 -16.48
N ALA A 92 -29.14 23.58 -17.79
CA ALA A 92 -27.96 24.24 -18.34
C ALA A 92 -27.68 25.61 -17.70
N ARG A 93 -28.72 26.40 -17.39
CA ARG A 93 -28.56 27.76 -16.82
C ARG A 93 -28.05 27.72 -15.39
N THR A 94 -28.61 26.82 -14.57
CA THR A 94 -28.11 26.63 -13.20
C THR A 94 -26.68 26.12 -13.21
N MET A 95 -26.35 25.14 -14.05
CA MET A 95 -24.98 24.65 -14.19
C MET A 95 -23.99 25.76 -14.62
N ALA A 96 -24.36 26.59 -15.60
CA ALA A 96 -23.51 27.71 -16.03
C ALA A 96 -23.26 28.72 -14.90
N THR A 97 -24.30 28.99 -14.09
CA THR A 97 -24.18 29.87 -12.91
C THR A 97 -23.26 29.27 -11.85
N LEU A 98 -23.35 27.95 -11.62
CA LEU A 98 -22.49 27.23 -10.68
C LEU A 98 -21.02 27.24 -11.13
N LEU A 99 -20.77 26.97 -12.41
CA LEU A 99 -19.42 27.02 -13.00
C LEU A 99 -18.82 28.43 -12.91
N THR A 100 -19.64 29.46 -13.16
CA THR A 100 -19.18 30.85 -13.07
C THR A 100 -18.76 31.21 -11.64
N ARG A 101 -19.42 30.65 -10.61
CA ARG A 101 -19.00 30.80 -9.20
C ARG A 101 -17.65 30.14 -8.89
N MET A 102 -17.23 29.17 -9.70
CA MET A 102 -15.91 28.51 -9.64
C MET A 102 -14.86 29.18 -10.53
N SER A 103 -15.14 30.40 -11.00
CA SER A 103 -14.29 31.16 -11.92
C SER A 103 -14.16 30.52 -13.31
N LEU A 104 -15.08 29.61 -13.67
CA LEU A 104 -15.20 29.06 -15.01
C LEU A 104 -16.34 29.76 -15.74
N LYS A 105 -16.01 30.68 -16.63
CA LYS A 105 -17.05 31.38 -17.40
C LYS A 105 -17.75 30.37 -18.30
N ALA A 106 -19.04 30.15 -18.06
CA ALA A 106 -19.83 29.18 -18.79
C ALA A 106 -21.01 29.86 -19.50
N GLU A 107 -21.19 29.54 -20.78
CA GLU A 107 -22.26 30.07 -21.62
C GLU A 107 -23.10 28.91 -22.18
N THR A 108 -24.43 29.07 -22.15
CA THR A 108 -25.33 28.06 -22.71
C THR A 108 -25.38 28.18 -24.23
N VAL A 109 -24.91 27.16 -24.95
CA VAL A 109 -25.00 27.12 -26.42
C VAL A 109 -26.38 26.58 -26.85
N ASN A 110 -26.88 25.58 -26.14
CA ASN A 110 -28.23 25.02 -26.28
C ASN A 110 -28.67 24.40 -24.93
N GLU A 111 -29.83 23.74 -24.90
CA GLU A 111 -30.38 23.13 -23.66
C GLU A 111 -29.50 22.01 -23.06
N ASN A 112 -28.64 21.37 -23.87
CA ASN A 112 -27.81 20.24 -23.44
C ASN A 112 -26.30 20.49 -23.55
N THR A 113 -25.86 21.69 -23.95
CA THR A 113 -24.44 21.98 -24.22
C THR A 113 -24.03 23.32 -23.62
N LEU A 114 -22.95 23.27 -22.81
CA LEU A 114 -22.30 24.43 -22.23
C LEU A 114 -20.94 24.64 -22.88
N LYS A 115 -20.64 25.87 -23.25
CA LYS A 115 -19.31 26.33 -23.61
C LYS A 115 -18.64 26.87 -22.36
N VAL A 116 -17.56 26.25 -21.91
CA VAL A 116 -16.83 26.63 -20.70
C VAL A 116 -15.48 27.20 -21.11
N THR A 117 -15.23 28.45 -20.74
CA THR A 117 -13.94 29.11 -20.91
C THR A 117 -13.12 28.94 -19.64
N ILE A 118 -12.03 28.19 -19.77
CA ILE A 118 -11.08 27.89 -18.71
C ILE A 118 -10.06 29.03 -18.67
N PRO A 119 -10.00 29.81 -17.57
CA PRO A 119 -9.02 30.88 -17.44
C PRO A 119 -7.60 30.31 -17.30
N PRO A 120 -6.56 31.11 -17.58
CA PRO A 120 -5.17 30.69 -17.38
C PRO A 120 -4.84 30.41 -15.91
N THR A 121 -5.69 30.80 -14.96
CA THR A 121 -5.54 30.45 -13.53
C THR A 121 -5.94 29.01 -13.21
N ARG A 122 -6.64 28.31 -14.11
CA ARG A 122 -7.17 26.95 -13.90
C ARG A 122 -6.47 25.95 -14.82
N HIS A 123 -5.24 25.61 -14.47
CA HIS A 123 -4.44 24.61 -15.18
C HIS A 123 -4.83 23.16 -14.83
N ASP A 124 -5.55 22.97 -13.72
CA ASP A 124 -6.06 21.69 -13.24
C ASP A 124 -7.15 21.08 -14.15
N ILE A 125 -7.84 21.91 -14.93
CA ILE A 125 -8.90 21.43 -15.85
C ILE A 125 -8.26 20.88 -17.12
N LEU A 126 -8.32 19.57 -17.28
CA LEU A 126 -7.77 18.83 -18.40
C LEU A 126 -8.84 18.02 -19.14
N HIS A 127 -9.94 17.71 -18.47
CA HIS A 127 -11.03 16.89 -18.97
C HIS A 127 -12.41 17.45 -18.56
N GLU A 128 -13.45 17.01 -19.25
CA GLU A 128 -14.85 17.35 -18.91
C GLU A 128 -15.25 16.88 -17.49
N CYS A 129 -14.51 15.94 -16.91
CA CYS A 129 -14.74 15.45 -15.56
C CYS A 129 -14.37 16.51 -14.51
N ASP A 130 -13.37 17.35 -14.77
CA ASP A 130 -12.94 18.41 -13.86
C ASP A 130 -13.98 19.54 -13.84
N VAL A 131 -14.61 19.80 -15.01
CA VAL A 131 -15.77 20.70 -15.09
C VAL A 131 -16.95 20.13 -14.30
N ALA A 132 -17.18 18.81 -14.38
CA ALA A 132 -18.22 18.15 -13.60
C ALA A 132 -17.93 18.27 -12.09
N GLU A 133 -16.69 18.05 -11.65
CA GLU A 133 -16.25 18.26 -10.26
C GLU A 133 -16.61 19.67 -9.77
N ASP A 134 -16.28 20.70 -10.54
CA ASP A 134 -16.58 22.10 -10.19
C ASP A 134 -18.08 22.37 -10.05
N VAL A 135 -18.92 21.79 -10.92
CA VAL A 135 -20.38 21.83 -10.73
C VAL A 135 -20.75 21.18 -9.40
N GLY A 136 -20.13 20.04 -9.09
CA GLY A 136 -20.24 19.30 -7.83
C GLY A 136 -19.97 20.15 -6.60
N VAL A 137 -18.80 20.78 -6.57
CA VAL A 137 -18.33 21.63 -5.48
C VAL A 137 -19.22 22.87 -5.34
N ALA A 138 -19.56 23.54 -6.44
CA ALA A 138 -20.38 24.74 -6.43
C ALA A 138 -21.82 24.50 -5.97
N TYR A 139 -22.38 23.33 -6.31
CA TYR A 139 -23.68 22.89 -5.85
C TYR A 139 -23.65 22.53 -4.34
N GLY A 140 -22.58 21.84 -3.94
CA GLY A 140 -22.31 21.36 -2.60
C GLY A 140 -22.70 19.88 -2.46
N PHE A 141 -21.72 19.00 -2.34
CA PHE A 141 -21.93 17.54 -2.29
C PHE A 141 -22.89 17.07 -1.19
N ASN A 142 -22.99 17.78 -0.07
CA ASN A 142 -23.92 17.43 1.01
C ASN A 142 -25.40 17.54 0.61
N LYS A 143 -25.72 18.24 -0.48
CA LYS A 143 -27.09 18.34 -1.01
C LYS A 143 -27.43 17.20 -1.97
N LEU A 144 -26.47 16.35 -2.32
CA LEU A 144 -26.73 15.18 -3.18
C LEU A 144 -27.58 14.15 -2.43
N VAL A 145 -28.62 13.69 -3.10
CA VAL A 145 -29.43 12.58 -2.62
C VAL A 145 -28.61 11.30 -2.77
N ARG A 146 -28.29 10.65 -1.65
CA ARG A 146 -27.59 9.37 -1.65
C ARG A 146 -28.50 8.31 -2.27
N ARG A 147 -27.98 7.56 -3.24
CA ARG A 147 -28.66 6.43 -3.88
C ARG A 147 -27.77 5.20 -3.82
N LEU A 148 -28.40 4.03 -3.67
CA LEU A 148 -27.70 2.76 -3.84
C LEU A 148 -27.57 2.47 -5.35
N PRO A 149 -26.46 1.87 -5.80
CA PRO A 149 -26.33 1.43 -7.18
C PRO A 149 -27.37 0.34 -7.47
N GLU A 150 -27.97 0.39 -8.65
CA GLU A 150 -29.02 -0.56 -9.09
C GLU A 150 -28.44 -1.87 -9.64
N SER A 151 -27.17 -2.18 -9.35
CA SER A 151 -26.50 -3.40 -9.78
C SER A 151 -26.61 -4.50 -8.71
N ASN A 152 -27.18 -5.64 -9.10
CA ASN A 152 -27.18 -6.84 -8.28
C ASN A 152 -25.91 -7.64 -8.55
N THR A 153 -25.21 -8.04 -7.49
CA THR A 153 -24.02 -8.89 -7.57
C THR A 153 -24.14 -10.04 -6.57
N VAL A 154 -23.57 -11.19 -6.92
CA VAL A 154 -23.44 -12.33 -6.01
C VAL A 154 -22.01 -12.34 -5.48
N ALA A 155 -21.85 -12.29 -4.16
CA ALA A 155 -20.54 -12.32 -3.54
C ALA A 155 -20.02 -13.76 -3.45
N GLU A 156 -18.72 -13.94 -3.72
CA GLU A 156 -18.01 -15.19 -3.50
C GLU A 156 -16.78 -14.93 -2.63
N ALA A 157 -16.52 -15.82 -1.67
CA ALA A 157 -15.36 -15.73 -0.81
C ALA A 157 -14.14 -16.33 -1.51
N PHE A 158 -12.99 -15.67 -1.41
CA PHE A 158 -11.73 -16.25 -1.89
C PHE A 158 -11.42 -17.53 -1.07
N PRO A 159 -11.27 -18.71 -1.71
CA PRO A 159 -11.17 -20.00 -1.01
C PRO A 159 -10.10 -20.02 0.10
N LEU A 160 -8.93 -19.44 -0.15
CA LEU A 160 -7.84 -19.36 0.81
C LEU A 160 -8.21 -18.57 2.08
N ASN A 161 -8.92 -17.46 1.92
CA ASN A 161 -9.36 -16.64 3.04
C ASN A 161 -10.46 -17.35 3.83
N LYS A 162 -11.40 -18.00 3.14
CA LYS A 162 -12.44 -18.81 3.78
C LYS A 162 -11.83 -19.93 4.62
N LEU A 163 -10.85 -20.66 4.08
CA LEU A 163 -10.11 -21.70 4.80
C LEU A 163 -9.38 -21.10 6.01
N SER A 164 -8.70 -19.98 5.82
CA SER A 164 -7.98 -19.28 6.89
C SER A 164 -8.92 -18.90 8.05
N ASP A 165 -10.10 -18.36 7.76
CA ASP A 165 -11.07 -17.95 8.78
C ASP A 165 -11.64 -19.15 9.56
N LEU A 166 -11.90 -20.26 8.87
CA LEU A 166 -12.33 -21.50 9.51
C LEU A 166 -11.24 -22.03 10.47
N LEU A 167 -9.98 -22.06 10.02
CA LEU A 167 -8.85 -22.49 10.84
C LEU A 167 -8.64 -21.58 12.04
N ARG A 168 -8.74 -20.25 11.89
CA ARG A 168 -8.63 -19.30 13.02
C ARG A 168 -9.64 -19.60 14.12
N GLY A 169 -10.90 -19.78 13.74
CA GLY A 169 -11.97 -20.08 14.70
C GLY A 169 -11.72 -21.37 15.48
N GLU A 170 -11.30 -22.42 14.78
CA GLU A 170 -11.05 -23.73 15.40
C GLU A 170 -9.78 -23.77 16.25
N VAL A 171 -8.72 -23.08 15.82
CA VAL A 171 -7.48 -22.96 16.59
C VAL A 171 -7.70 -22.13 17.86
N ALA A 172 -8.47 -21.05 17.76
CA ALA A 172 -8.89 -20.26 18.92
C ALA A 172 -9.72 -21.13 19.90
N ALA A 173 -10.66 -21.94 19.38
CA ALA A 173 -11.43 -22.88 20.18
C ALA A 173 -10.57 -23.95 20.87
N ALA A 174 -9.41 -24.29 20.32
CA ALA A 174 -8.41 -25.17 20.94
C ALA A 174 -7.57 -24.48 22.04
N GLY A 175 -7.87 -23.22 22.38
CA GLY A 175 -7.23 -22.48 23.46
C GLY A 175 -5.91 -21.80 23.08
N TRP A 176 -5.70 -21.55 21.78
CA TRP A 176 -4.58 -20.75 21.28
C TRP A 176 -5.02 -19.30 21.07
N THR A 177 -4.11 -18.35 21.30
CA THR A 177 -4.37 -16.92 21.14
C THR A 177 -3.74 -16.43 19.84
N GLU A 178 -4.52 -15.77 18.99
CA GLU A 178 -4.01 -15.23 17.73
C GLU A 178 -3.14 -13.99 18.00
N ALA A 179 -1.98 -13.92 17.36
CA ALA A 179 -1.10 -12.76 17.34
C ALA A 179 -1.16 -12.08 15.96
N LEU A 180 -0.98 -10.76 15.95
CA LEU A 180 -0.89 -9.97 14.74
C LEU A 180 0.46 -9.26 14.68
N ASN A 181 1.38 -9.80 13.88
CA ASN A 181 2.73 -9.29 13.77
C ASN A 181 2.94 -8.45 12.50
N PHE A 182 3.96 -7.60 12.53
CA PHE A 182 4.37 -6.86 11.34
C PHE A 182 4.88 -7.82 10.26
N ALA A 183 4.53 -7.53 9.01
CA ALA A 183 5.06 -8.23 7.83
C ALA A 183 6.54 -7.87 7.55
N LEU A 184 7.04 -6.80 8.15
CA LEU A 184 8.41 -6.32 7.98
C LEU A 184 9.22 -6.60 9.26
N CYS A 185 10.47 -7.01 9.07
CA CYS A 185 11.38 -7.32 10.16
C CYS A 185 12.83 -6.94 9.81
N SER A 186 13.72 -7.08 10.79
CA SER A 186 15.16 -6.90 10.57
C SER A 186 15.75 -8.14 9.89
N ARG A 187 16.89 -7.96 9.20
CA ARG A 187 17.59 -9.10 8.59
C ARG A 187 17.98 -10.14 9.64
N GLU A 188 18.43 -9.69 10.80
CA GLU A 188 18.83 -10.55 11.91
C GLU A 188 17.70 -11.44 12.42
N ASP A 189 16.45 -10.95 12.39
CA ASP A 189 15.29 -11.69 12.92
C ASP A 189 14.99 -12.96 12.11
N ILE A 190 15.22 -12.93 10.81
CA ILE A 190 14.95 -14.08 9.92
C ILE A 190 16.20 -14.93 9.66
N SER A 191 17.39 -14.42 9.96
CA SER A 191 18.66 -15.13 9.71
C SER A 191 19.40 -15.46 11.01
N THR A 192 20.26 -14.56 11.48
CA THR A 192 21.20 -14.81 12.59
C THR A 192 20.50 -15.27 13.87
N ARG A 193 19.36 -14.67 14.23
CA ARG A 193 18.62 -15.05 15.44
C ARG A 193 17.92 -16.40 15.32
N LEU A 194 17.61 -16.85 14.12
CA LEU A 194 17.10 -18.19 13.83
C LEU A 194 18.21 -19.21 13.54
N ARG A 195 19.48 -18.78 13.46
CA ARG A 195 20.62 -19.61 13.03
C ARG A 195 20.49 -20.15 11.61
N ASP A 196 19.79 -19.43 10.74
CA ASP A 196 19.65 -19.78 9.33
C ASP A 196 20.37 -18.72 8.47
N GLU A 197 21.60 -19.02 8.07
CA GLU A 197 22.40 -18.12 7.23
C GLU A 197 21.84 -17.99 5.80
N ASN A 198 21.16 -19.04 5.31
CA ASN A 198 20.62 -19.10 3.95
C ASN A 198 19.24 -18.43 3.84
N ALA A 199 18.59 -18.11 4.96
CA ALA A 199 17.26 -17.47 4.96
C ALA A 199 17.23 -16.14 4.20
N LEU A 200 18.34 -15.40 4.15
CA LEU A 200 18.42 -14.11 3.43
C LEU A 200 18.38 -14.26 1.90
N ASP A 201 18.81 -15.41 1.37
CA ASP A 201 18.84 -15.63 -0.07
C ASP A 201 17.43 -15.59 -0.67
N HIS A 202 16.47 -16.15 0.08
CA HIS A 202 15.06 -16.22 -0.29
C HIS A 202 14.21 -15.03 0.21
N ALA A 203 14.78 -14.13 1.02
CA ALA A 203 14.07 -12.99 1.59
C ALA A 203 14.03 -11.78 0.64
N VAL A 204 12.91 -11.03 0.66
CA VAL A 204 12.77 -9.78 -0.10
C VAL A 204 13.30 -8.61 0.73
N HIS A 205 14.20 -7.81 0.15
CA HIS A 205 14.83 -6.67 0.81
C HIS A 205 14.16 -5.35 0.45
N ILE A 206 13.98 -4.50 1.46
CA ILE A 206 13.47 -3.14 1.28
C ILE A 206 14.64 -2.20 0.99
N SER A 207 14.51 -1.40 -0.06
CA SER A 207 15.45 -0.32 -0.38
C SER A 207 15.21 0.89 0.54
N ASN A 208 16.29 1.50 1.04
CA ASN A 208 16.27 2.68 1.91
C ASN A 208 15.30 2.57 3.12
N PRO A 209 15.43 1.52 3.96
CA PRO A 209 14.56 1.37 5.11
C PRO A 209 14.81 2.48 6.14
N LYS A 210 13.73 3.06 6.68
CA LYS A 210 13.82 4.13 7.70
C LYS A 210 14.35 3.64 9.04
N THR A 211 14.09 2.37 9.37
CA THR A 211 14.50 1.73 10.64
C THR A 211 15.10 0.36 10.34
N LEU A 212 15.91 -0.14 11.27
CA LEU A 212 16.50 -1.49 11.16
C LEU A 212 15.42 -2.59 11.21
N GLU A 213 14.26 -2.31 11.81
CA GLU A 213 13.15 -3.26 11.89
C GLU A 213 12.39 -3.43 10.56
N PHE A 214 12.64 -2.61 9.55
CA PHE A 214 11.95 -2.66 8.25
C PHE A 214 12.90 -2.95 7.08
N GLN A 215 13.91 -3.79 7.31
CA GLN A 215 14.92 -4.11 6.28
C GLN A 215 14.48 -5.20 5.30
N VAL A 216 13.63 -6.13 5.74
CA VAL A 216 13.19 -7.28 4.96
C VAL A 216 11.71 -7.56 5.21
N ALA A 217 11.05 -8.13 4.21
CA ALA A 217 9.77 -8.77 4.40
C ALA A 217 9.98 -10.14 5.09
N ARG A 218 9.07 -10.52 5.99
CA ARG A 218 9.16 -11.77 6.74
C ARG A 218 9.06 -12.98 5.81
N SER A 219 9.98 -13.93 5.97
CA SER A 219 9.99 -15.24 5.28
C SER A 219 9.42 -16.37 6.15
N SER A 220 9.15 -16.08 7.43
CA SER A 220 8.59 -16.98 8.43
C SER A 220 7.76 -16.18 9.44
N LEU A 221 6.75 -16.82 10.03
CA LEU A 221 5.93 -16.22 11.10
C LEU A 221 6.60 -16.33 12.49
N LEU A 222 7.57 -17.24 12.64
CA LEU A 222 8.22 -17.54 13.90
C LEU A 222 8.87 -16.33 14.58
N PRO A 223 9.65 -15.46 13.90
CA PRO A 223 10.28 -14.31 14.57
C PRO A 223 9.27 -13.35 15.21
N GLY A 224 8.14 -13.12 14.55
CA GLY A 224 7.06 -12.26 15.08
C GLY A 224 6.44 -12.86 16.34
N LEU A 225 6.14 -14.17 16.30
CA LEU A 225 5.60 -14.89 17.46
C LEU A 225 6.58 -14.88 18.64
N LEU A 226 7.88 -15.09 18.40
CA LEU A 226 8.90 -15.04 19.45
C LEU A 226 9.06 -13.65 20.06
N LYS A 227 9.05 -12.59 19.24
CA LYS A 227 9.04 -11.20 19.73
C LYS A 227 7.79 -10.87 20.55
N THR A 228 6.64 -11.42 20.16
CA THR A 228 5.39 -11.26 20.92
C THR A 228 5.53 -11.87 22.31
N ILE A 229 6.06 -13.10 22.42
CA ILE A 229 6.33 -13.74 23.72
C ILE A 229 7.34 -12.90 24.52
N SER A 230 8.38 -12.43 23.84
CA SER A 230 9.45 -11.62 24.44
C SER A 230 8.93 -10.31 25.04
N SER A 231 7.89 -9.74 24.45
CA SER A 231 7.23 -8.52 24.94
C SER A 231 6.18 -8.80 26.03
N ASN A 232 5.78 -10.07 26.22
CA ASN A 232 4.72 -10.49 27.13
C ASN A 232 5.21 -11.51 28.18
N ARG A 233 6.47 -11.41 28.61
CA ARG A 233 7.09 -12.35 29.56
C ARG A 233 6.40 -12.41 30.92
N ASP A 234 5.72 -11.35 31.31
CA ASP A 234 5.01 -11.24 32.59
C ASP A 234 3.64 -11.96 32.58
N MET A 235 3.19 -12.43 31.42
CA MET A 235 1.93 -13.16 31.30
C MET A 235 2.01 -14.56 31.93
N PRO A 236 0.90 -15.08 32.48
CA PRO A 236 0.87 -16.39 33.09
C PRO A 236 1.13 -17.50 32.07
N LEU A 237 2.00 -18.44 32.45
CA LEU A 237 2.32 -19.62 31.65
C LEU A 237 1.21 -20.68 31.76
N PRO A 238 1.00 -21.52 30.73
CA PRO A 238 1.71 -21.54 29.44
C PRO A 238 1.19 -20.50 28.45
N LEU A 239 2.07 -19.93 27.63
CA LEU A 239 1.70 -19.08 26.50
C LEU A 239 1.53 -19.93 25.23
N LYS A 240 0.34 -19.83 24.62
CA LYS A 240 -0.04 -20.52 23.39
C LYS A 240 -0.42 -19.49 22.34
N LEU A 241 0.53 -19.15 21.47
CA LEU A 241 0.30 -18.15 20.42
C LEU A 241 0.26 -18.81 19.05
N PHE A 242 -0.61 -18.32 18.18
CA PHE A 242 -0.60 -18.70 16.78
C PHE A 242 -0.80 -17.47 15.89
N GLU A 243 -0.41 -17.58 14.63
CA GLU A 243 -0.65 -16.57 13.61
C GLU A 243 -0.92 -17.29 12.29
N LEU A 244 -1.94 -16.85 11.56
CA LEU A 244 -2.29 -17.36 10.25
C LEU A 244 -2.25 -16.21 9.24
N GLN A 245 -1.13 -16.05 8.55
CA GLN A 245 -0.85 -14.90 7.70
C GLN A 245 0.15 -15.22 6.58
N ASP A 246 0.30 -14.25 5.67
CA ASP A 246 1.23 -14.35 4.55
C ASP A 246 2.69 -14.11 4.97
N VAL A 247 3.58 -14.91 4.40
CA VAL A 247 5.02 -14.64 4.32
C VAL A 247 5.41 -14.35 2.88
N ILE A 248 6.52 -13.65 2.68
CA ILE A 248 6.96 -13.19 1.36
C ILE A 248 8.30 -13.85 1.03
N LEU A 249 8.34 -14.53 -0.11
CA LEU A 249 9.52 -15.22 -0.62
C LEU A 249 9.87 -14.73 -2.01
N LYS A 250 11.16 -14.66 -2.33
CA LYS A 250 11.61 -14.44 -3.71
C LYS A 250 11.18 -15.62 -4.59
N ASP A 251 10.65 -15.29 -5.76
CA ASP A 251 10.26 -16.26 -6.77
C ASP A 251 10.51 -15.68 -8.15
N SER A 252 11.48 -16.26 -8.86
CA SER A 252 11.85 -15.83 -10.21
C SER A 252 10.80 -16.18 -11.27
N THR A 253 9.80 -16.99 -10.94
CA THR A 253 8.70 -17.34 -11.85
C THR A 253 7.51 -16.38 -11.76
N SER A 254 7.44 -15.56 -10.69
CA SER A 254 6.44 -14.51 -10.54
C SER A 254 6.79 -13.26 -11.34
N ASP A 255 5.77 -12.58 -11.86
CA ASP A 255 5.88 -11.31 -12.59
C ASP A 255 6.53 -10.18 -11.76
N VAL A 256 6.28 -10.16 -10.45
CA VAL A 256 6.88 -9.19 -9.51
C VAL A 256 8.19 -9.68 -8.88
N GLY A 257 8.63 -10.90 -9.18
CA GLY A 257 9.85 -11.50 -8.64
C GLY A 257 9.75 -12.01 -7.19
N ALA A 258 8.55 -12.02 -6.62
CA ALA A 258 8.25 -12.48 -5.27
C ALA A 258 6.84 -13.03 -5.18
N ARG A 259 6.60 -13.97 -4.25
CA ARG A 259 5.28 -14.53 -4.00
C ARG A 259 4.94 -14.54 -2.52
N ASN A 260 3.65 -14.49 -2.24
CA ASN A 260 3.12 -14.69 -0.90
C ASN A 260 2.82 -16.18 -0.69
N GLU A 261 3.05 -16.66 0.53
CA GLU A 261 2.57 -17.96 1.00
C GLU A 261 1.78 -17.79 2.30
N ARG A 262 0.54 -18.28 2.35
CA ARG A 262 -0.28 -18.31 3.54
C ARG A 262 0.20 -19.43 4.47
N ARG A 263 0.75 -19.03 5.61
CA ARG A 263 1.25 -19.96 6.63
C ARG A 263 0.45 -19.89 7.91
N LEU A 264 0.40 -21.02 8.61
CA LEU A 264 -0.08 -21.13 9.99
C LEU A 264 1.13 -21.46 10.87
N GLY A 265 1.53 -20.48 11.67
CA GLY A 265 2.58 -20.60 12.67
C GLY A 265 1.99 -20.68 14.07
N ALA A 266 2.53 -21.53 14.93
CA ALA A 266 2.14 -21.58 16.34
C ALA A 266 3.34 -21.86 17.25
N VAL A 267 3.31 -21.29 18.45
CA VAL A 267 4.38 -21.36 19.44
C VAL A 267 3.81 -21.65 20.83
N PHE A 268 4.35 -22.70 21.45
CA PHE A 268 4.08 -23.10 22.83
C PHE A 268 5.27 -22.76 23.72
N TYR A 269 5.06 -21.91 24.72
CA TYR A 269 6.09 -21.43 25.64
C TYR A 269 5.72 -21.74 27.09
N ASN A 270 6.54 -22.57 27.75
CA ASN A 270 6.30 -23.02 29.12
C ASN A 270 7.61 -23.53 29.77
N LYS A 271 7.57 -23.91 31.05
CA LYS A 271 8.69 -24.54 31.77
C LYS A 271 9.17 -25.84 31.10
N THR A 272 8.29 -26.54 30.39
CA THR A 272 8.60 -27.70 29.56
C THR A 272 8.41 -27.35 28.09
N ALA A 273 9.20 -27.96 27.20
CA ALA A 273 9.17 -27.65 25.78
C ALA A 273 7.81 -27.95 25.12
N GLY A 274 7.07 -28.97 25.59
CA GLY A 274 5.72 -29.27 25.11
C GLY A 274 5.66 -29.71 23.64
N PHE A 275 6.60 -30.54 23.20
CA PHE A 275 6.62 -31.07 21.83
C PHE A 275 5.33 -31.84 21.50
N GLU A 276 4.82 -32.60 22.47
CA GLU A 276 3.56 -33.33 22.43
C GLU A 276 2.33 -32.41 22.26
N VAL A 277 2.38 -31.18 22.79
CA VAL A 277 1.28 -30.20 22.65
C VAL A 277 1.25 -29.65 21.24
N VAL A 278 2.42 -29.32 20.68
CA VAL A 278 2.54 -28.82 19.30
C VAL A 278 2.28 -29.93 18.27
N HIS A 279 2.68 -31.17 18.57
CA HIS A 279 2.27 -32.33 17.78
C HIS A 279 0.75 -32.52 17.80
N GLY A 280 0.11 -32.43 18.97
CA GLY A 280 -1.35 -32.49 19.06
C GLY A 280 -2.05 -31.33 18.35
N PHE A 281 -1.43 -30.15 18.30
CA PHE A 281 -1.90 -29.03 17.47
C PHE A 281 -1.86 -29.37 15.98
N LEU A 282 -0.76 -29.94 15.49
CA LEU A 282 -0.67 -30.44 14.10
C LEU A 282 -1.77 -31.46 13.81
N ASP A 283 -1.93 -32.46 14.68
CA ASP A 283 -2.93 -33.51 14.51
C ASP A 283 -4.36 -32.94 14.47
N ARG A 284 -4.65 -31.92 15.29
CA ARG A 284 -5.92 -31.20 15.28
C ARG A 284 -6.12 -30.46 13.95
N VAL A 285 -5.13 -29.70 13.50
CA VAL A 285 -5.21 -28.95 12.23
C VAL A 285 -5.41 -29.90 11.05
N MET A 286 -4.64 -30.98 10.95
CA MET A 286 -4.78 -31.96 9.87
C MET A 286 -6.16 -32.63 9.89
N ARG A 287 -6.71 -32.92 11.07
CA ARG A 287 -8.09 -33.43 11.20
C ARG A 287 -9.14 -32.44 10.73
N LEU A 288 -8.95 -31.14 10.95
CA LEU A 288 -9.86 -30.09 10.47
C LEU A 288 -9.81 -29.95 8.95
N LEU A 289 -8.63 -30.19 8.36
CA LEU A 289 -8.41 -30.22 6.92
C LEU A 289 -8.81 -31.55 6.26
N ASP A 290 -9.38 -32.50 7.03
CA ASP A 290 -9.73 -33.86 6.61
C ASP A 290 -8.54 -34.66 6.02
N VAL A 291 -7.31 -34.39 6.50
CA VAL A 291 -6.10 -35.11 6.08
C VAL A 291 -5.74 -36.18 7.11
N LYS A 292 -5.79 -37.44 6.68
CA LYS A 292 -5.51 -38.59 7.54
C LYS A 292 -4.00 -38.84 7.69
N PRO A 293 -3.54 -39.41 8.81
CA PRO A 293 -2.15 -39.81 8.95
C PRO A 293 -1.86 -41.02 8.05
N ALA A 294 -0.98 -40.86 7.06
CA ALA A 294 -0.62 -41.92 6.13
C ALA A 294 0.77 -41.68 5.50
N LYS A 295 1.53 -42.76 5.28
CA LYS A 295 2.89 -42.71 4.68
C LYS A 295 2.92 -43.07 3.20
N ASP A 296 1.79 -43.47 2.63
CA ASP A 296 1.63 -43.88 1.24
C ASP A 296 1.43 -42.71 0.27
N GLY A 297 1.52 -41.47 0.78
CA GLY A 297 1.33 -40.23 0.01
C GLY A 297 -0.12 -39.75 -0.06
N SER A 298 -1.08 -40.50 0.50
CA SER A 298 -2.51 -40.11 0.55
C SER A 298 -2.86 -39.17 1.70
N GLY A 299 -1.94 -38.97 2.65
CA GLY A 299 -2.17 -38.26 3.89
C GLY A 299 -0.93 -37.50 4.35
N TYR A 300 -0.82 -37.27 5.66
CA TYR A 300 0.36 -36.63 6.25
C TYR A 300 1.15 -37.55 7.17
N TYR A 301 2.45 -37.26 7.32
CA TYR A 301 3.29 -37.86 8.34
C TYR A 301 4.45 -36.92 8.69
N ILE A 302 5.08 -37.17 9.83
CA ILE A 302 6.27 -36.44 10.25
C ILE A 302 7.53 -37.27 9.98
N ARG A 303 8.60 -36.61 9.53
CA ARG A 303 9.91 -37.20 9.29
C ARG A 303 10.97 -36.41 10.03
N ALA A 304 11.81 -37.08 10.81
CA ALA A 304 12.94 -36.44 11.47
C ALA A 304 13.79 -35.68 10.44
N CYS A 305 14.20 -34.46 10.79
CA CYS A 305 15.04 -33.62 9.95
C CYS A 305 16.01 -32.82 10.80
N ASP A 306 17.06 -32.32 10.16
CA ASP A 306 18.02 -31.41 10.76
C ASP A 306 17.71 -29.98 10.29
N ASN A 307 17.41 -29.11 11.24
CA ASN A 307 17.20 -27.68 10.99
C ASN A 307 17.90 -26.89 12.12
N PRO A 308 18.84 -25.99 11.79
CA PRO A 308 19.62 -25.22 12.79
C PRO A 308 18.80 -24.41 13.79
N THR A 309 17.58 -24.02 13.40
CA THR A 309 16.64 -23.27 14.25
C THR A 309 16.16 -24.10 15.44
N PHE A 310 16.19 -25.42 15.32
CA PHE A 310 15.62 -26.37 16.28
C PHE A 310 16.72 -27.18 17.00
N PHE A 311 16.37 -27.74 18.15
CA PHE A 311 17.26 -28.59 18.93
C PHE A 311 17.48 -29.94 18.22
N PRO A 312 18.75 -30.40 18.06
CA PRO A 312 19.05 -31.66 17.38
C PRO A 312 18.27 -32.86 17.93
N GLY A 313 17.69 -33.66 17.03
CA GLY A 313 16.86 -34.81 17.40
C GLY A 313 15.47 -34.47 17.96
N ARG A 314 15.09 -33.19 18.01
CA ARG A 314 13.77 -32.70 18.44
C ARG A 314 13.13 -31.79 17.38
N CYS A 315 13.31 -32.16 16.11
CA CYS A 315 12.76 -31.48 14.95
C CYS A 315 12.20 -32.51 13.96
N ALA A 316 11.12 -32.17 13.26
CA ALA A 316 10.56 -32.96 12.19
C ALA A 316 9.98 -32.09 11.08
N SER A 317 10.22 -32.50 9.83
CA SER A 317 9.50 -31.99 8.67
C SER A 317 8.11 -32.62 8.60
N ILE A 318 7.13 -31.79 8.26
CA ILE A 318 5.75 -32.21 8.04
C ILE A 318 5.62 -32.50 6.55
N ILE A 319 5.34 -33.76 6.21
CA ILE A 319 5.13 -34.21 4.84
C ILE A 319 3.62 -34.34 4.62
N GLY A 320 3.09 -33.62 3.64
CA GLY A 320 1.69 -33.65 3.26
C GLY A 320 1.39 -34.60 2.08
N PRO A 321 0.15 -34.60 1.59
CA PRO A 321 -0.27 -35.39 0.44
C PRO A 321 0.63 -35.14 -0.77
N GLY A 322 0.97 -36.19 -1.53
CA GLY A 322 1.91 -36.10 -2.65
C GLY A 322 3.39 -36.03 -2.25
N ASN A 323 3.72 -36.36 -0.98
CA ASN A 323 5.08 -36.38 -0.44
C ASN A 323 5.82 -35.03 -0.46
N GLN A 324 5.08 -33.93 -0.49
CA GLN A 324 5.62 -32.58 -0.42
C GLN A 324 5.83 -32.13 1.03
N THR A 325 6.92 -31.39 1.27
CA THR A 325 7.17 -30.79 2.59
C THR A 325 6.28 -29.56 2.74
N VAL A 326 5.33 -29.63 3.67
CA VAL A 326 4.36 -28.55 3.90
C VAL A 326 4.74 -27.68 5.09
N GLY A 327 5.71 -28.08 5.91
CA GLY A 327 6.14 -27.32 7.07
C GLY A 327 7.16 -28.02 7.96
N VAL A 328 7.37 -27.45 9.13
CA VAL A 328 8.30 -27.95 10.15
C VAL A 328 7.71 -27.77 11.55
N LEU A 329 7.98 -28.72 12.43
CA LEU A 329 7.74 -28.58 13.86
C LEU A 329 8.96 -29.02 14.67
N GLY A 330 9.17 -28.40 15.83
CA GLY A 330 10.27 -28.80 16.70
C GLY A 330 10.42 -27.95 17.95
N VAL A 331 11.29 -28.41 18.84
CA VAL A 331 11.75 -27.63 20.00
C VAL A 331 12.82 -26.66 19.53
N LEU A 332 12.68 -25.37 19.81
CA LEU A 332 13.64 -24.35 19.39
C LEU A 332 15.00 -24.56 20.05
N HIS A 333 16.07 -24.25 19.31
CA HIS A 333 17.42 -24.33 19.86
C HIS A 333 17.61 -23.29 20.98
N PRO A 334 18.31 -23.62 22.09
CA PRO A 334 18.56 -22.69 23.19
C PRO A 334 19.15 -21.34 22.75
N GLU A 335 20.08 -21.34 21.81
CA GLU A 335 20.65 -20.11 21.21
C GLU A 335 19.58 -19.19 20.57
N VAL A 336 18.60 -19.76 19.85
CA VAL A 336 17.49 -19.00 19.25
C VAL A 336 16.63 -18.38 20.35
N ILE A 337 16.28 -19.19 21.36
CA ILE A 337 15.51 -18.74 22.53
C ILE A 337 16.21 -17.54 23.19
N THR A 338 17.52 -17.64 23.45
CA THR A 338 18.32 -16.55 24.04
C THR A 338 18.45 -15.34 23.12
N ALA A 339 18.58 -15.53 21.80
CA ALA A 339 18.70 -14.45 20.82
C ALA A 339 17.43 -13.59 20.73
N PHE A 340 16.25 -14.18 20.97
CA PHE A 340 14.98 -13.47 21.11
C PHE A 340 14.69 -13.00 22.56
N GLY A 341 15.65 -13.15 23.48
CA GLY A 341 15.56 -12.70 24.86
C GLY A 341 14.65 -13.56 25.76
N LEU A 342 14.36 -14.80 25.36
CA LEU A 342 13.53 -15.73 26.11
C LEU A 342 14.38 -16.60 27.05
N THR A 343 13.79 -17.11 28.13
CA THR A 343 14.50 -17.94 29.14
C THR A 343 14.01 -19.39 29.22
N LEU A 344 12.72 -19.62 28.98
CA LEU A 344 12.10 -20.95 29.04
C LEU A 344 12.11 -21.66 27.69
N PRO A 345 12.01 -23.01 27.67
CA PRO A 345 11.93 -23.77 26.43
C PRO A 345 10.66 -23.44 25.64
N CYS A 346 10.77 -23.62 24.33
CA CYS A 346 9.76 -23.19 23.38
C CYS A 346 9.65 -24.23 22.25
N CYS A 347 8.45 -24.66 21.91
CA CYS A 347 8.20 -25.50 20.75
C CYS A 347 7.36 -24.74 19.73
N ALA A 348 7.72 -24.87 18.46
CA ALA A 348 7.09 -24.14 17.38
C ALA A 348 6.70 -25.08 16.24
N ILE A 349 5.70 -24.66 15.48
CA ILE A 349 5.26 -25.27 14.24
C ILE A 349 4.98 -24.16 13.23
N GLU A 350 5.33 -24.39 11.97
CA GLU A 350 4.93 -23.54 10.86
C GLU A 350 4.58 -24.42 9.67
N ILE A 351 3.38 -24.28 9.12
CA ILE A 351 2.90 -24.99 7.94
C ILE A 351 2.38 -24.02 6.88
N ASN A 352 2.64 -24.30 5.61
CA ASN A 352 1.99 -23.66 4.48
C ASN A 352 0.62 -24.33 4.27
N ILE A 353 -0.47 -23.56 4.42
CA ILE A 353 -1.82 -24.11 4.34
C ILE A 353 -2.36 -24.17 2.90
N GLU A 354 -1.69 -23.53 1.94
CA GLU A 354 -2.12 -23.50 0.54
C GLU A 354 -2.08 -24.89 -0.11
N TYR A 355 -1.25 -25.80 0.42
CA TYR A 355 -1.20 -27.20 -0.03
C TYR A 355 -2.47 -28.00 0.28
N PHE A 356 -3.40 -27.45 1.07
CA PHE A 356 -4.64 -28.09 1.51
C PHE A 356 -5.91 -27.44 0.96
N LEU A 357 -5.76 -26.56 -0.04
CA LEU A 357 -6.87 -25.93 -0.74
C LEU A 357 -7.53 -26.81 -1.80
#